data_AF-A0A3S0SEI3-F1
#
_entry.id   AF-A0A3S0SEI3-F1
#
_cell.length_a   1.000
_cell.length_b   1.000
_cell.length_c   1.000
_cell.angle_alpha   90.00
_cell.angle_beta   90.00
_cell.angle_gamma   90.00
#
_symmetry.space_group_name_H-M   'P 1'
#
loop_
_entity.id
_entity.type
_entity.pdbx_description
1 polymer ?
#
loop_
_entity_poly.entity_id
_entity_poly.type
_entity_poly.pdbx_seq_one_letter_code
_entity_poly.pdbx_strand_id
1 'polypeptide(L)' 'MKKEELARLQSYLRKTFGASNLEVKAQPKKDDMAEVFINGEFVATLYREVEEGETSYQFQMAILDMDLEGV' A
#
# COMPACT_ATOMS: atom_id res chain seq x y z
N MET A 1 3.51 11.47 -0.47
CA MET A 1 3.55 10.83 -1.78
C MET A 1 2.67 11.69 -2.67
N LYS A 2 3.09 11.95 -3.90
CA LYS A 2 2.28 12.77 -4.82
C LYS A 2 1.14 11.94 -5.42
N LYS A 3 0.07 12.60 -5.91
CA LYS A 3 -1.09 11.92 -6.50
C LYS A 3 -0.72 10.93 -7.62
N GLU A 4 0.21 11.32 -8.49
CA GLU A 4 0.69 10.48 -9.60
C GLU A 4 1.45 9.25 -9.10
N GLU A 5 2.26 9.42 -8.05
CA GLU A 5 3.02 8.36 -7.39
C GLU A 5 2.09 7.31 -6.78
N LEU A 6 1.05 7.75 -6.07
CA LEU A 6 0.02 6.88 -5.51
C LEU A 6 -0.74 6.11 -6.59
N ALA A 7 -1.11 6.76 -7.70
CA ALA A 7 -1.80 6.12 -8.82
C ALA A 7 -0.93 5.05 -9.50
N ARG A 8 0.38 5.31 -9.61
CA ARG A 8 1.36 4.35 -10.14
C ARG A 8 1.52 3.14 -9.20
N LEU A 9 1.66 3.37 -7.90
CA LEU A 9 1.73 2.30 -6.89
C LEU A 9 0.46 1.44 -6.91
N GLN A 10 -0.72 2.06 -6.93
CA GLN A 10 -1.99 1.35 -7.02
C GLN A 10 -2.06 0.47 -8.28
N SER A 11 -1.71 1.01 -9.45
CA SER A 11 -1.72 0.26 -10.70
C SER A 11 -0.74 -0.92 -10.67
N TYR A 12 0.45 -0.72 -10.09
CA TYR A 12 1.43 -1.77 -9.88
C TYR A 12 0.88 -2.88 -8.97
N LEU A 13 0.37 -2.55 -7.78
CA LEU A 13 -0.12 -3.54 -6.82
C LEU A 13 -1.35 -4.29 -7.32
N ARG A 14 -2.28 -3.61 -8.02
CA ARG A 14 -3.41 -4.26 -8.71
C ARG A 14 -2.94 -5.33 -9.68
N LYS A 15 -1.92 -5.01 -10.49
CA LYS A 15 -1.33 -5.96 -11.45
C LYS A 15 -0.60 -7.10 -10.73
N THR A 16 0.20 -6.79 -9.73
CA THR A 16 1.04 -7.76 -9.01
C THR A 16 0.22 -8.78 -8.25
N PHE A 17 -0.85 -8.35 -7.57
CA PHE A 17 -1.69 -9.24 -6.74
C PHE A 17 -2.96 -9.74 -7.45
N GLY A 18 -3.24 -9.29 -8.68
CA GLY A 18 -4.50 -9.60 -9.37
C GLY A 18 -5.75 -9.00 -8.72
N ALA A 19 -5.58 -8.05 -7.80
CA ALA A 19 -6.66 -7.43 -7.02
C ALA A 19 -7.12 -6.12 -7.66
N SER A 20 -8.06 -6.17 -8.61
CA SER A 20 -8.52 -4.99 -9.37
C SER A 20 -9.19 -3.89 -8.52
N ASN A 21 -9.74 -4.30 -7.37
CA ASN A 21 -10.39 -3.51 -6.33
C ASN A 21 -9.41 -2.93 -5.28
N LEU A 22 -8.10 -3.16 -5.41
CA LEU A 22 -7.10 -2.61 -4.48
C LEU A 22 -7.02 -1.09 -4.61
N GLU A 23 -6.99 -0.37 -3.51
CA GLU A 23 -6.87 1.09 -3.45
C GLU A 23 -5.65 1.49 -2.63
N VAL A 24 -4.92 2.52 -3.08
CA VAL A 24 -3.82 3.13 -2.30
C VAL A 24 -4.23 4.54 -1.93
N LYS A 25 -4.32 4.82 -0.62
CA LYS A 25 -4.79 6.09 -0.06
C LYS A 25 -3.64 6.80 0.65
N ALA A 26 -3.48 8.09 0.36
CA ALA A 26 -2.49 8.92 1.05
C ALA A 26 -2.80 9.04 2.54
N GLN A 27 -1.78 9.07 3.38
CA GLN A 27 -1.95 9.43 4.78
C GLN A 27 -2.05 10.97 4.91
N PRO A 28 -3.11 11.55 5.52
CA PRO A 28 -3.30 13.00 5.57
C PRO A 28 -2.21 13.79 6.34
N LYS A 29 -1.55 13.13 7.29
CA LYS A 29 -0.55 13.69 8.21
C LYS A 29 0.88 13.27 7.85
N LYS A 30 1.08 12.31 6.94
CA LYS A 30 2.40 11.77 6.59
C LYS A 30 2.56 11.71 5.07
N ASP A 31 3.51 12.45 4.54
CA ASP A 31 3.79 12.52 3.11
C ASP A 31 4.78 11.44 2.64
N ASP A 32 5.21 10.54 3.50
CA ASP A 32 6.02 9.37 3.19
C ASP A 32 5.24 8.06 3.34
N MET A 33 3.94 8.14 3.66
CA MET A 33 3.11 6.97 3.96
C MET A 33 1.82 6.95 3.14
N ALA A 34 1.39 5.74 2.81
CA ALA A 34 0.06 5.44 2.30
C ALA A 34 -0.51 4.19 2.97
N GLU A 35 -1.82 4.04 2.88
CA GLU A 35 -2.57 2.89 3.36
C GLU A 35 -3.17 2.15 2.16
N VAL A 36 -3.15 0.82 2.21
CA VAL A 36 -3.67 -0.02 1.15
C VAL A 36 -4.95 -0.69 1.62
N PHE A 37 -5.96 -0.65 0.76
CA PHE A 37 -7.26 -1.25 1.01
C PHE A 37 -7.63 -2.23 -0.10
N ILE A 38 -8.35 -3.29 0.23
CA ILE A 38 -8.97 -4.21 -0.74
C ILE A 38 -10.42 -4.38 -0.32
N ASN A 39 -11.38 -4.19 -1.24
CA ASN A 39 -12.82 -4.19 -0.90
C ASN A 39 -13.20 -3.20 0.22
N GLY A 40 -12.42 -2.14 0.42
CA GLY A 40 -12.63 -1.17 1.50
C GLY A 40 -12.06 -1.58 2.86
N GLU A 41 -11.49 -2.77 2.98
CA GLU A 41 -10.80 -3.23 4.19
C GLU A 41 -9.32 -2.86 4.15
N PHE A 42 -8.76 -2.42 5.28
CA PHE A 42 -7.34 -2.10 5.40
C PHE A 42 -6.52 -3.39 5.41
N VAL A 43 -5.48 -3.46 4.57
CA VAL A 43 -4.64 -4.67 4.44
C VAL A 43 -3.16 -4.42 4.65
N ALA A 44 -2.65 -3.22 4.36
CA ALA A 44 -1.22 -2.96 4.45
C ALA A 44 -0.91 -1.47 4.55
N THR A 45 0.28 -1.17 5.05
CA THR A 45 0.91 0.14 4.93
C THR A 45 1.92 0.14 3.78
N LEU A 46 2.11 1.32 3.21
CA LEU A 46 3.15 1.62 2.23
C LEU A 46 4.01 2.77 2.75
N TYR A 47 5.32 2.59 2.74
CA TYR A 47 6.28 3.65 3.07
C TYR A 47 7.13 3.98 1.86
N ARG A 48 7.36 5.26 1.64
CA ARG A 48 8.29 5.80 0.64
C ARG A 48 9.59 6.09 1.33
N GLU A 49 10.68 5.52 0.82
CA GLU A 49 12.01 5.78 1.30
C GLU A 49 12.84 6.42 0.19
N VAL A 50 13.71 7.35 0.58
CA VAL A 50 14.66 7.96 -0.34
C VAL A 50 16.04 7.83 0.30
N GLU A 51 16.89 7.04 -0.32
CA GLU A 51 18.25 6.76 0.13
C GLU A 51 19.20 7.00 -1.04
N GLU A 52 20.24 7.81 -0.84
CA GLU A 52 21.24 8.15 -1.86
C GLU A 52 20.66 8.64 -3.21
N GLY A 53 19.46 9.23 -3.20
CA GLY A 53 18.78 9.71 -4.41
C GLY A 53 17.93 8.65 -5.12
N GLU A 54 17.95 7.41 -4.66
CA GLU A 54 17.07 6.34 -5.10
C GLU A 54 15.77 6.35 -4.30
N THR A 55 14.63 6.22 -4.97
CA THR A 55 13.32 6.10 -4.30
C THR A 55 12.88 4.64 -4.31
N SER A 56 12.65 4.09 -3.12
CA SER A 56 12.10 2.76 -2.91
C SER A 56 10.77 2.84 -2.17
N TYR A 57 10.02 1.73 -2.17
CA TYR A 57 8.74 1.63 -1.46
C TYR A 57 8.67 0.32 -0.70
N GLN A 58 8.32 0.39 0.58
CA GLN A 58 8.09 -0.78 1.42
C GLN A 58 6.59 -1.02 1.54
N PHE A 59 6.13 -2.23 1.22
CA PHE A 59 4.77 -2.69 1.46
C PHE A 59 4.79 -3.64 2.66
N GLN A 60 4.08 -3.31 3.73
CA GLN A 60 4.03 -4.11 4.94
C GLN A 60 2.59 -4.51 5.26
N MET A 61 2.32 -5.81 5.19
CA MET A 61 1.07 -6.43 5.63
C MET A 61 1.34 -7.20 6.91
N ALA A 62 0.65 -6.82 7.98
CA ALA A 62 0.61 -7.63 9.19
C ALA A 62 -0.44 -8.72 9.00
N ILE A 63 -0.10 -9.95 9.35
CA ILE A 63 -1.03 -11.07 9.43
C ILE A 63 -1.07 -11.48 10.90
N LEU A 64 -2.23 -11.39 11.52
CA LEU A 64 -2.47 -11.81 12.90
C LEU A 64 -3.12 -13.19 12.92
N ASP A 65 -3.00 -13.91 14.02
CA ASP A 65 -3.60 -15.26 14.15
C ASP A 65 -5.12 -15.24 13.88
N MET A 66 -5.81 -14.18 14.29
CA MET A 66 -7.26 -14.01 14.05
C MET A 66 -7.62 -13.90 12.56
N ASP A 67 -6.70 -13.41 11.73
CA ASP A 67 -6.92 -13.27 10.28
C ASP A 67 -6.83 -14.64 9.57
N LEU A 68 -6.25 -15.64 10.25
CA LEU A 68 -6.13 -17.01 9.78
C LEU A 68 -7.31 -17.89 10.24
N GLU A 69 -8.20 -17.38 11.09
CA GLU A 69 -9.38 -18.12 11.51
C GLU A 69 -10.38 -18.25 10.35
N GLY A 70 -10.69 -19.49 9.96
CA GLY A 70 -11.73 -19.77 8.96
C GLY A 70 -11.27 -19.75 7.50
N VAL A 71 -9.95 -19.76 7.26
CA VAL A 71 -9.33 -19.90 5.92
C VAL A 71 -8.91 -21.34 5.65
#